data_AF-A0AAD5ZFB1-F1
#
_entry.id   AF-A0AAD5ZFB1-F1
#
_cell.length_a   1.000
_cell.length_b   1.000
_cell.length_c   1.000
_cell.angle_alpha   90.00
_cell.angle_beta   90.00
_cell.angle_gamma   90.00
#
_symmetry.space_group_name_H-M   'P 1'
#
loop_
_entity.id
_entity.type
_entity.pdbx_description
1 polymer ?
#
loop_
_entity_poly.entity_id
_entity_poly.type
_entity_poly.pdbx_seq_one_letter_code
_entity_poly.pdbx_strand_id
1 'polypeptide(L)'
;MAPELPCDGDGDCMVCKAKRPTEVILCRTCVTPWHVPCLSSPPETLAAEANWLCPDCSAPSDQVEAAPAPTAGSTELIAAIKAIEADTTLSEVEKARRRQRLMAGGGDEGEGSGSGGDDEMEETKEKKNDVLDILDQQFNCAFCMQLPDRPVTTPCGHNFCLKCFQKWVNQGKHSCAECRTAIPPKMALQPRINSSLVTAIRLAKAAKNINSGGPGHTFHFIRNDDRPEKAFTTERAKRAGKSNACSGQIFVTVPPDHFGPISSEYDPKRNRGLLVGESWEDRLECRQWGAHLPHVAGIAGQSDYGAQSVALSGGYVDDEDHGEWFLYTGSGGRDLSGNKRTNKDQAFDQKFDKSNQALRVSCLKGYPVRVVRSHKEKRSSYAPEKGVRL
;
A
#
# COMPACT_ATOMS: atom_id res chain seq x y z
N MET A 1 -12.22 -14.59 13.06
CA MET A 1 -11.72 -13.27 12.63
C MET A 1 -10.68 -13.50 11.56
N ALA A 2 -10.77 -12.78 10.43
CA ALA A 2 -9.72 -12.82 9.42
C ALA A 2 -8.43 -12.21 10.01
N PRO A 3 -7.24 -12.72 9.68
CA PRO A 3 -6.00 -12.13 10.16
C PRO A 3 -5.81 -10.75 9.51
N GLU A 4 -5.69 -9.70 10.34
CA GLU A 4 -5.24 -8.40 9.85
C GLU A 4 -3.76 -8.51 9.47
N LEU A 5 -3.42 -8.10 8.25
CA LEU A 5 -2.06 -8.16 7.75
C LEU A 5 -1.61 -6.79 7.23
N PRO A 6 -0.32 -6.44 7.41
CA PRO A 6 0.24 -5.20 6.88
C PRO A 6 0.36 -5.22 5.35
N CYS A 7 0.90 -4.15 4.77
CA CYS A 7 1.47 -4.20 3.43
C CYS A 7 2.86 -4.89 3.47
N ASP A 8 3.22 -5.60 2.40
CA ASP A 8 4.50 -6.29 2.29
C ASP A 8 5.65 -5.35 1.89
N GLY A 9 6.85 -5.92 1.67
CA GLY A 9 8.06 -5.18 1.31
C GLY A 9 7.99 -4.44 -0.02
N ASP A 10 7.08 -4.84 -0.92
CA ASP A 10 6.83 -4.15 -2.20
C ASP A 10 5.75 -3.06 -2.06
N GLY A 11 5.17 -2.93 -0.87
CA GLY A 11 4.10 -1.99 -0.56
C GLY A 11 2.72 -2.50 -0.92
N ASP A 12 2.56 -3.79 -1.23
CA ASP A 12 1.29 -4.37 -1.64
C ASP A 12 0.49 -4.85 -0.42
N CYS A 13 -0.83 -4.65 -0.41
CA CYS A 13 -1.66 -5.07 0.71
C CYS A 13 -1.66 -6.60 0.82
N MET A 14 -1.25 -7.15 1.96
CA MET A 14 -1.21 -8.60 2.11
C MET A 14 -2.59 -9.24 2.25
N VAL A 15 -3.61 -8.45 2.62
CA VAL A 15 -5.01 -8.89 2.74
C VAL A 15 -5.69 -8.93 1.37
N CYS A 16 -5.88 -7.77 0.72
CA CYS A 16 -6.63 -7.69 -0.54
C CYS A 16 -5.78 -7.77 -1.81
N LYS A 17 -4.44 -7.90 -1.69
CA LYS A 17 -3.47 -7.92 -2.80
C LYS A 17 -3.48 -6.66 -3.67
N ALA A 18 -4.03 -5.55 -3.16
CA ALA A 18 -3.97 -4.25 -3.83
C ALA A 18 -2.51 -3.83 -3.98
N LYS A 19 -2.11 -3.51 -5.21
CA LYS A 19 -0.75 -3.08 -5.49
C LYS A 19 -0.53 -1.64 -5.08
N ARG A 20 0.40 -1.38 -4.16
CA ARG A 20 0.69 -0.03 -3.60
C ARG A 20 -0.59 0.77 -3.35
N PRO A 21 -1.44 0.33 -2.41
CA PRO A 21 -2.71 0.99 -2.18
C PRO A 21 -2.48 2.44 -1.73
N THR A 22 -3.45 3.29 -2.04
CA THR A 22 -3.38 4.72 -1.70
C THR A 22 -3.81 5.02 -0.27
N GLU A 23 -4.56 4.10 0.36
CA GLU A 23 -5.17 4.29 1.67
C GLU A 23 -4.37 3.50 2.72
N VAL A 24 -3.19 4.03 3.09
CA VAL A 24 -2.24 3.37 3.99
C VAL A 24 -2.03 4.20 5.25
N ILE A 25 -2.08 3.55 6.42
CA ILE A 25 -1.69 4.12 7.70
C ILE A 25 -0.38 3.50 8.19
N LEU A 26 0.45 4.28 8.88
CA LEU A 26 1.70 3.80 9.50
C LEU A 26 1.50 3.59 10.99
N CYS A 27 1.95 2.44 11.51
CA CYS A 27 2.03 2.24 12.96
C CYS A 27 3.02 3.23 13.58
N ARG A 28 2.63 3.96 14.62
CA ARG A 28 3.51 4.94 15.31
C ARG A 28 4.79 4.30 15.86
N THR A 29 4.75 3.04 16.28
CA THR A 29 5.91 2.36 16.89
C THR A 29 6.81 1.70 15.86
N CYS A 30 6.25 0.84 15.01
CA CYS A 30 7.05 0.02 14.11
C CYS A 30 7.06 0.54 12.67
N VAL A 31 6.30 1.61 12.38
CA VAL A 31 6.22 2.26 11.07
C VAL A 31 5.73 1.34 9.95
N THR A 32 5.14 0.17 10.29
CA THR A 32 4.59 -0.73 9.28
C THR A 32 3.45 -0.03 8.55
N PRO A 33 3.40 -0.07 7.20
CA PRO A 33 2.22 0.32 6.44
C PRO A 33 1.10 -0.70 6.56
N TRP A 34 -0.13 -0.22 6.77
CA TRP A 34 -1.35 -1.03 6.81
C TRP A 34 -2.39 -0.43 5.89
N HIS A 35 -3.05 -1.28 5.11
CA HIS A 35 -4.12 -0.83 4.22
C HIS A 35 -5.38 -0.57 5.06
N VAL A 36 -5.78 0.69 5.17
CA VAL A 36 -6.85 1.17 6.06
C VAL A 36 -8.19 0.43 5.81
N PRO A 37 -8.64 0.22 4.55
CA PRO A 37 -9.87 -0.53 4.26
C PRO A 37 -9.83 -2.01 4.68
N CYS A 38 -8.65 -2.55 4.97
CA CYS A 38 -8.48 -3.93 5.42
C CYS A 38 -8.27 -4.04 6.94
N LEU A 39 -8.34 -2.94 7.69
CA LEU A 39 -8.35 -2.94 9.15
C LEU A 39 -9.77 -3.23 9.66
N SER A 40 -9.90 -4.04 10.71
CA SER A 40 -11.18 -4.30 11.37
C SER A 40 -11.64 -3.11 12.20
N SER A 41 -10.68 -2.32 12.71
CA SER A 41 -10.93 -1.11 13.50
C SER A 41 -9.97 0.01 13.05
N PRO A 42 -10.28 0.69 11.94
CA PRO A 42 -9.52 1.86 11.49
C PRO A 42 -9.72 3.04 12.46
N PRO A 43 -8.71 3.91 12.65
CA PRO A 43 -8.85 5.08 13.51
C PRO A 43 -9.89 6.05 12.95
N GLU A 44 -10.76 6.55 13.84
CA GLU A 44 -11.88 7.41 13.46
C GLU A 44 -11.55 8.91 13.53
N THR A 45 -10.40 9.30 14.09
CA THR A 45 -10.01 10.71 14.21
C THR A 45 -8.57 10.92 13.76
N LEU A 46 -8.25 12.12 13.27
CA LEU A 46 -6.89 12.52 12.92
C LEU A 46 -5.92 12.37 14.12
N ALA A 47 -6.41 12.62 15.34
CA ALA A 47 -5.64 12.44 16.56
C ALA A 47 -5.37 10.94 16.87
N ALA A 48 -6.33 10.06 16.59
CA ALA A 48 -6.14 8.61 16.72
C ALA A 48 -5.22 8.06 15.63
N GLU A 49 -5.24 8.63 14.42
CA GLU A 49 -4.36 8.25 13.31
C GLU A 49 -2.89 8.56 13.61
N ALA A 50 -2.59 9.78 14.10
CA ALA A 50 -1.24 10.16 14.49
C ALA A 50 -0.66 9.30 15.62
N ASN A 51 -1.53 8.67 16.40
CA ASN A 51 -1.18 7.83 17.55
C ASN A 51 -1.47 6.33 17.33
N TRP A 52 -1.78 5.93 16.10
CA TRP A 52 -2.26 4.59 15.83
C TRP A 52 -1.16 3.54 16.04
N LEU A 53 -1.50 2.46 16.75
CA LEU A 53 -0.65 1.30 16.98
C LEU A 53 -1.25 0.11 16.24
N CYS A 54 -0.42 -0.60 15.46
CA CYS A 54 -0.87 -1.83 14.82
C CYS A 54 -1.12 -2.93 15.86
N PRO A 55 -1.90 -3.98 15.54
CA PRO A 55 -2.16 -5.12 16.43
C PRO A 55 -0.90 -5.75 17.03
N ASP A 56 0.20 -5.77 16.26
CA ASP A 56 1.49 -6.30 16.72
C ASP A 56 2.19 -5.40 17.76
N CYS A 57 1.87 -4.11 17.80
CA CYS A 57 2.45 -3.11 18.70
C CYS A 57 1.48 -2.65 19.80
N SER A 58 0.19 -2.94 19.67
CA SER A 58 -0.84 -2.62 20.65
C SER A 58 -1.06 -3.73 21.68
N ALA A 59 -0.51 -4.93 21.47
CA ALA A 59 -0.63 -6.04 22.41
C ALA A 59 0.12 -5.70 23.71
N PRO A 60 -0.54 -5.77 24.89
CA PRO A 60 0.09 -5.50 26.16
C PRO A 60 1.19 -6.54 26.44
N SER A 61 2.36 -6.05 26.86
CA SER A 61 3.51 -6.82 27.35
C SER A 61 3.24 -7.56 28.68
N ASP A 62 1.99 -7.87 29.01
CA ASP A 62 1.65 -8.60 30.23
C ASP A 62 1.83 -10.09 29.99
N GLN A 63 3.08 -10.53 30.07
CA GLN A 63 3.59 -11.76 30.70
C GLN A 63 5.09 -11.81 30.38
N VAL A 64 5.82 -10.96 31.09
CA VAL A 64 7.27 -10.84 31.05
C VAL A 64 7.87 -11.99 31.86
N GLU A 65 8.37 -13.01 31.18
CA GLU A 65 9.63 -13.62 31.58
C GLU A 65 10.66 -13.19 30.54
N ALA A 66 11.73 -12.58 31.02
CA ALA A 66 12.78 -11.98 30.21
C ALA A 66 13.34 -13.01 29.22
N ALA A 67 13.38 -12.63 27.94
CA ALA A 67 14.26 -13.28 26.99
C ALA A 67 15.71 -13.19 27.49
N PRO A 68 16.56 -14.19 27.24
CA PRO A 68 17.97 -14.11 27.63
C PRO A 68 18.60 -12.87 27.00
N ALA A 69 19.48 -12.24 27.78
CA ALA A 69 20.07 -10.94 27.44
C ALA A 69 20.69 -10.95 26.03
N PRO A 70 20.47 -9.89 25.23
CA PRO A 70 21.19 -9.70 23.99
C PRO A 70 22.70 -9.54 24.27
N THR A 71 23.54 -9.98 23.33
CA THR A 71 25.00 -9.91 23.44
C THR A 71 25.49 -8.47 23.64
N ALA A 72 26.45 -8.29 24.56
CA ALA A 72 26.93 -7.01 25.10
C ALA A 72 27.20 -5.90 24.06
N GLY A 73 27.70 -6.24 22.86
CA GLY A 73 28.00 -5.23 21.82
C GLY A 73 26.77 -4.57 21.17
N SER A 74 25.59 -5.21 21.23
CA SER A 74 24.37 -4.68 20.61
C SER A 74 23.65 -3.64 21.50
N THR A 75 23.77 -3.77 22.82
CA THR A 75 23.13 -2.87 23.78
C THR A 75 23.84 -1.52 23.90
N GLU A 76 25.17 -1.51 23.87
CA GLU A 76 25.96 -0.26 23.92
C GLU A 76 25.76 0.58 22.66
N LEU A 77 25.70 -0.07 21.50
CA LEU A 77 25.47 0.59 20.22
C LEU A 77 24.07 1.24 20.16
N ILE A 78 23.05 0.53 20.62
CA ILE A 78 21.67 1.06 20.67
C ILE A 78 21.55 2.20 21.69
N ALA A 79 22.24 2.10 22.83
CA ALA A 79 22.26 3.18 23.83
C ALA A 79 22.95 4.43 23.27
N ALA A 80 24.08 4.27 22.56
CA ALA A 80 24.80 5.38 21.94
C ALA A 80 24.01 6.06 20.82
N ILE A 81 23.26 5.30 20.00
CA ILE A 81 22.39 5.86 18.96
C ILE A 81 21.24 6.65 19.59
N LYS A 82 20.61 6.13 20.65
CA LYS A 82 19.54 6.83 21.38
C LYS A 82 20.02 8.12 22.03
N ALA A 83 21.25 8.15 22.55
CA ALA A 83 21.85 9.35 23.11
C ALA A 83 22.06 10.44 22.05
N ILE A 84 22.48 10.07 20.83
CA ILE A 84 22.62 11.03 19.71
C ILE A 84 21.28 11.57 19.24
N GLU A 85 20.24 10.73 19.21
CA GLU A 85 18.90 11.17 18.80
C GLU A 85 18.26 12.13 19.81
N ALA A 86 18.53 11.92 21.10
CA ALA A 86 18.03 12.76 22.19
C ALA A 86 18.78 14.10 22.34
N ASP A 87 19.94 14.28 21.69
CA ASP A 87 20.72 15.51 21.78
C ASP A 87 20.09 16.63 20.93
N THR A 88 19.43 17.59 21.58
CA THR A 88 18.75 18.71 20.93
C THR A 88 19.71 19.79 20.43
N THR A 89 20.99 19.71 20.77
CA THR A 89 22.01 20.68 20.34
C THR A 89 22.61 20.36 18.97
N LEU A 90 22.29 19.18 18.42
CA LEU A 90 22.81 18.71 17.14
C LEU A 90 21.79 18.89 16.02
N SER A 91 22.27 19.34 14.86
CA SER A 91 21.49 19.27 13.63
C SER A 91 21.26 17.81 13.22
N GLU A 92 20.17 17.52 12.51
CA GLU A 92 19.88 16.16 12.04
C GLU A 92 20.99 15.58 11.15
N VAL A 93 21.69 16.45 10.41
CA VAL A 93 22.86 16.11 9.60
C VAL A 93 24.05 15.67 10.48
N GLU A 94 24.30 16.36 11.59
CA GLU A 94 25.36 15.97 12.54
C GLU A 94 25.02 14.70 13.30
N LYS A 95 23.77 14.53 13.70
CA LYS A 95 23.30 13.28 14.30
C LYS A 95 23.52 12.12 13.34
N ALA A 96 23.26 12.30 12.05
CA ALA A 96 23.49 11.27 11.04
C ALA A 96 24.99 10.93 10.89
N ARG A 97 25.87 11.95 10.83
CA ARG A 97 27.33 11.75 10.78
C ARG A 97 27.88 11.04 12.01
N ARG A 98 27.40 11.40 13.22
CA ARG A 98 27.83 10.76 14.48
C ARG A 98 27.37 9.30 14.56
N ARG A 99 26.14 9.00 14.13
CA ARG A 99 25.63 7.63 13.98
C ARG A 99 26.52 6.81 13.04
N GLN A 100 26.91 7.39 11.91
CA GLN A 100 27.76 6.73 10.91
C GLN A 100 29.19 6.46 11.44
N ARG A 101 29.77 7.37 12.23
CA ARG A 101 31.09 7.17 12.86
C ARG A 101 31.08 6.08 13.93
N LEU A 102 30.07 6.05 14.80
CA LEU A 102 29.92 5.00 15.82
C LEU A 102 29.83 3.60 15.20
N MET A 103 29.20 3.50 14.04
CA MET A 103 29.06 2.25 13.30
C MET A 103 30.33 1.83 12.54
N ALA A 104 31.25 2.76 12.30
CA ALA A 104 32.49 2.52 11.55
C ALA A 104 33.71 2.16 12.44
N GLY A 105 33.56 2.14 13.77
CA GLY A 105 34.58 1.62 14.70
C GLY A 105 35.81 2.51 14.94
N GLY A 106 35.76 3.80 14.63
CA GLY A 106 36.89 4.72 14.87
C GLY A 106 36.83 5.40 16.25
N GLY A 107 37.83 5.13 17.09
CA GLY A 107 38.07 5.86 18.35
C GLY A 107 38.56 7.30 18.10
N ASP A 108 38.46 8.11 19.16
CA ASP A 108 38.83 9.52 19.24
C ASP A 108 40.35 9.73 19.25
N GLU A 109 40.91 10.38 18.22
CA GLU A 109 42.23 11.03 18.30
C GLU A 109 42.25 12.32 17.45
N GLY A 110 42.34 13.46 18.14
CA GLY A 110 43.42 14.45 18.00
C GLY A 110 43.55 15.25 16.69
N GLU A 111 43.42 16.58 16.82
CA GLU A 111 43.80 17.60 15.84
C GLU A 111 45.28 17.51 15.39
N GLY A 112 45.56 17.77 14.11
CA GLY A 112 46.92 17.90 13.59
C GLY A 112 46.99 18.37 12.13
N SER A 113 47.60 19.53 11.90
CA SER A 113 47.70 20.26 10.63
C SER A 113 48.61 19.61 9.57
N GLY A 114 48.43 19.92 8.27
CA GLY A 114 49.55 19.89 7.31
C GLY A 114 49.26 19.58 5.83
N SER A 115 48.95 20.64 5.06
CA SER A 115 49.42 20.98 3.69
C SER A 115 49.64 19.93 2.58
N GLY A 116 48.93 20.14 1.46
CA GLY A 116 49.56 20.46 0.16
C GLY A 116 49.58 19.40 -0.94
N GLY A 117 49.13 19.81 -2.14
CA GLY A 117 49.69 19.35 -3.42
C GLY A 117 48.76 18.49 -4.27
N ASP A 118 48.46 19.00 -5.45
CA ASP A 118 47.64 18.42 -6.52
C ASP A 118 48.23 17.12 -7.07
N ASP A 119 47.37 16.18 -7.51
CA ASP A 119 47.40 15.62 -8.87
C ASP A 119 46.46 14.41 -9.03
N GLU A 120 45.81 14.39 -10.20
CA GLU A 120 45.20 13.25 -10.88
C GLU A 120 43.89 12.66 -10.31
N MET A 121 42.79 13.14 -10.90
CA MET A 121 41.43 12.62 -10.80
C MET A 121 41.32 11.24 -11.45
N GLU A 122 41.73 10.19 -10.72
CA GLU A 122 41.37 8.82 -11.03
C GLU A 122 40.02 8.51 -10.37
N GLU A 123 39.02 8.24 -11.21
CA GLU A 123 37.62 8.00 -10.85
C GLU A 123 37.48 6.66 -10.09
N THR A 124 37.89 6.66 -8.83
CA THR A 124 37.70 5.51 -7.94
C THR A 124 36.24 5.46 -7.49
N LYS A 125 35.52 4.45 -8.00
CA LYS A 125 34.18 4.05 -7.53
C LYS A 125 34.14 4.08 -6.00
N GLU A 126 33.46 5.08 -5.44
CA GLU A 126 33.06 5.08 -4.03
C GLU A 126 32.31 3.78 -3.74
N LYS A 127 32.97 2.85 -3.04
CA LYS A 127 32.30 1.72 -2.41
C LYS A 127 31.39 2.31 -1.33
N LYS A 128 30.14 2.57 -1.70
CA LYS A 128 29.04 2.82 -0.77
C LYS A 128 28.88 1.57 0.09
N ASN A 129 29.48 1.57 1.28
CA ASN A 129 29.13 0.63 2.33
C ASN A 129 27.75 1.05 2.87
N ASP A 130 26.68 0.56 2.23
CA ASP A 130 25.29 0.78 2.65
C ASP A 130 25.07 0.07 4.00
N VAL A 131 24.37 0.71 4.94
CA VAL A 131 24.01 0.09 6.23
C VAL A 131 23.15 -1.16 6.01
N LEU A 132 22.40 -1.18 4.91
CA LEU A 132 21.67 -2.37 4.46
C LEU A 132 22.58 -3.46 3.95
N ASP A 133 23.74 -3.17 3.34
CA ASP A 133 24.68 -4.20 2.91
C ASP A 133 25.29 -4.92 4.12
N ILE A 134 25.45 -4.22 5.24
CA ILE A 134 25.92 -4.80 6.51
C ILE A 134 24.81 -5.68 7.14
N LEU A 135 23.56 -5.21 7.14
CA LEU A 135 22.41 -5.99 7.64
C LEU A 135 22.08 -7.20 6.76
N ASP A 136 22.18 -7.04 5.43
CA ASP A 136 21.98 -8.09 4.43
C ASP A 136 23.13 -9.12 4.50
N GLN A 137 24.33 -8.76 4.94
CA GLN A 137 25.40 -9.73 5.16
C GLN A 137 25.31 -10.44 6.52
N GLN A 138 24.72 -9.81 7.55
CA GLN A 138 24.72 -10.33 8.92
C GLN A 138 23.41 -11.00 9.36
N PHE A 139 22.26 -10.71 8.74
CA PHE A 139 20.95 -11.11 9.27
C PHE A 139 20.04 -11.85 8.28
N ASN A 140 20.54 -12.36 7.16
CA ASN A 140 19.71 -13.05 6.17
C ASN A 140 18.99 -14.28 6.72
N CYS A 141 17.73 -14.43 6.35
CA CYS A 141 16.97 -15.64 6.63
C CYS A 141 17.55 -16.80 5.80
N ALA A 142 18.08 -17.84 6.45
CA ALA A 142 18.70 -18.99 5.78
C ALA A 142 17.76 -19.79 4.84
N PHE A 143 16.44 -19.56 4.92
CA PHE A 143 15.47 -20.24 4.07
C PHE A 143 15.19 -19.51 2.76
N CYS A 144 15.07 -18.18 2.80
CA CYS A 144 14.75 -17.39 1.61
C CYS A 144 15.95 -16.59 1.10
N MET A 145 17.07 -16.58 1.84
CA MET A 145 18.29 -15.85 1.50
C MET A 145 18.04 -14.35 1.30
N GLN A 146 17.10 -13.80 2.06
CA GLN A 146 16.72 -12.38 2.04
C GLN A 146 16.72 -11.84 3.48
N LEU A 147 16.79 -10.53 3.61
CA LEU A 147 16.59 -9.85 4.89
C LEU A 147 15.23 -10.26 5.50
N PRO A 148 15.19 -10.75 6.75
CA PRO A 148 13.99 -11.37 7.31
C PRO A 148 12.78 -10.43 7.34
N ASP A 149 11.66 -10.90 6.82
CA ASP A 149 10.34 -10.28 7.02
C ASP A 149 9.67 -10.87 8.26
N ARG A 150 9.29 -10.00 9.21
CA ARG A 150 8.82 -10.36 10.56
C ARG A 150 9.76 -11.40 11.21
N PRO A 151 11.04 -11.04 11.49
CA PRO A 151 12.02 -11.97 12.04
C PRO A 151 11.56 -12.63 13.34
N VAL A 152 11.80 -13.93 13.42
CA VAL A 152 11.75 -14.73 14.64
C VAL A 152 13.20 -15.07 15.01
N THR A 153 13.61 -14.68 16.21
CA THR A 153 14.95 -14.98 16.73
C THR A 153 14.88 -16.25 17.58
N THR A 154 15.62 -17.26 17.16
CA THR A 154 15.78 -18.50 17.94
C THR A 154 16.65 -18.29 19.17
N PRO A 155 16.60 -19.18 20.19
CA PRO A 155 17.43 -19.03 21.39
C PRO A 155 18.94 -19.07 21.12
N CYS A 156 19.34 -19.65 19.99
CA CYS A 156 20.72 -19.62 19.51
C CYS A 156 21.10 -18.32 18.77
N GLY A 157 20.20 -17.34 18.68
CA GLY A 157 20.44 -16.02 18.09
C GLY A 157 20.18 -15.90 16.58
N HIS A 158 19.91 -17.01 15.89
CA HIS A 158 19.63 -16.99 14.44
C HIS A 158 18.22 -16.50 14.12
N ASN A 159 18.10 -15.80 13.00
CA ASN A 159 16.92 -15.03 12.63
C ASN A 159 16.29 -15.55 11.34
N PHE A 160 14.99 -15.82 11.38
CA PHE A 160 14.25 -16.34 10.22
C PHE A 160 12.98 -15.54 10.00
N CYS A 161 12.49 -15.43 8.76
CA CYS A 161 11.14 -14.89 8.54
C CYS A 161 10.12 -15.72 9.31
N LEU A 162 9.11 -15.10 9.92
CA LEU A 162 8.04 -15.82 10.64
C LEU A 162 7.44 -16.95 9.80
N LYS A 163 7.13 -16.69 8.54
CA LYS A 163 6.58 -17.69 7.60
C LYS A 163 7.55 -18.84 7.34
N CYS A 164 8.84 -18.54 7.20
CA CYS A 164 9.87 -19.55 6.96
C CYS A 164 10.07 -20.43 8.19
N PHE A 165 10.13 -19.82 9.38
CA PHE A 165 10.20 -20.52 10.65
C PHE A 165 8.98 -21.43 10.86
N GLN A 166 7.77 -20.91 10.68
CA GLN A 166 6.52 -21.67 10.81
C GLN A 166 6.48 -22.87 9.86
N LYS A 167 6.88 -22.67 8.59
CA LYS A 167 6.97 -23.75 7.60
C LYS A 167 7.94 -24.84 8.05
N TRP A 168 9.04 -24.48 8.69
CA TRP A 168 10.05 -25.41 9.20
C TRP A 168 9.53 -26.23 10.38
N VAL A 169 8.98 -25.59 11.42
CA VAL A 169 8.46 -26.30 12.59
C VAL A 169 7.23 -27.15 12.27
N ASN A 170 6.39 -26.73 11.32
CA ASN A 170 5.23 -27.51 10.87
C ASN A 170 5.61 -28.78 10.10
N GLN A 171 6.87 -28.94 9.67
CA GLN A 171 7.40 -30.18 9.13
C GLN A 171 7.89 -31.15 10.23
N GLY A 172 7.59 -30.87 11.50
CA GLY A 172 8.06 -31.64 12.65
C GLY A 172 9.53 -31.40 13.00
N LYS A 173 10.16 -30.34 12.47
CA LYS A 173 11.57 -30.04 12.67
C LYS A 173 11.73 -29.01 13.78
N HIS A 174 12.18 -29.47 14.94
CA HIS A 174 12.36 -28.65 16.14
C HIS A 174 13.84 -28.29 16.40
N SER A 175 14.60 -28.01 15.35
CA SER A 175 16.00 -27.60 15.44
C SER A 175 16.25 -26.37 14.56
N CYS A 176 17.14 -25.48 14.98
CA CYS A 176 17.56 -24.33 14.16
C CYS A 176 18.12 -24.80 12.82
N ALA A 177 17.76 -24.13 11.71
CA ALA A 177 18.20 -24.52 10.38
C ALA A 177 19.69 -24.21 10.11
N GLU A 178 20.28 -23.27 10.82
CA GLU A 178 21.71 -22.93 10.70
C GLU A 178 22.58 -23.81 11.60
N CYS A 179 22.32 -23.80 12.91
CA CYS A 179 23.22 -24.40 13.89
C CYS A 179 22.68 -25.68 14.55
N ARG A 180 21.49 -26.13 14.15
CA ARG A 180 20.82 -27.36 14.65
C ARG A 180 20.49 -27.38 16.15
N THR A 181 20.72 -26.29 16.88
CA THR A 181 20.28 -26.14 18.28
C THR A 181 18.78 -26.39 18.41
N ALA A 182 18.37 -27.13 19.45
CA ALA A 182 16.97 -27.45 19.68
C ALA A 182 16.12 -26.18 19.88
N ILE A 183 14.95 -26.16 19.23
CA ILE A 183 13.95 -25.10 19.36
C ILE A 183 12.95 -25.53 20.45
N PRO A 184 12.74 -24.72 21.50
CA PRO A 184 11.79 -25.03 22.55
C PRO A 184 10.36 -25.27 22.00
N PRO A 185 9.63 -26.31 22.46
CA PRO A 185 8.27 -26.60 21.97
C PRO A 185 7.31 -25.41 22.09
N LYS A 186 7.41 -24.64 23.19
CA LYS A 186 6.62 -23.43 23.40
C LYS A 186 6.86 -22.37 22.31
N MET A 187 8.11 -22.21 21.88
CA MET A 187 8.47 -21.30 20.80
C MET A 187 8.00 -21.83 19.43
N ALA A 188 8.11 -23.14 19.20
CA ALA A 188 7.64 -23.74 17.95
C ALA A 188 6.12 -23.58 17.76
N LEU A 189 5.34 -23.68 18.85
CA LEU A 189 3.89 -23.47 18.84
C LEU A 189 3.51 -21.99 18.72
N GLN A 190 4.27 -21.10 19.38
CA GLN A 190 3.98 -19.66 19.44
C GLN A 190 5.24 -18.84 19.16
N PRO A 191 5.68 -18.76 17.89
CA PRO A 191 6.85 -17.98 17.52
C PRO A 191 6.59 -16.49 17.75
N ARG A 192 7.47 -15.85 18.53
CA ARG A 192 7.42 -14.40 18.77
C ARG A 192 8.28 -13.66 17.76
N ILE A 193 7.77 -12.53 17.30
CA ILE A 193 8.48 -11.64 16.39
C ILE A 193 9.46 -10.80 17.20
N ASN A 194 10.70 -10.70 16.71
CA ASN A 194 11.69 -9.80 17.28
C ASN A 194 11.40 -8.37 16.81
N SER A 195 10.64 -7.62 17.62
CA SER A 195 10.26 -6.24 17.35
C SER A 195 11.45 -5.31 17.22
N SER A 196 12.52 -5.53 17.99
CA SER A 196 13.77 -4.75 17.90
C SER A 196 14.43 -4.92 16.53
N LEU A 197 14.50 -6.15 16.02
CA LEU A 197 15.08 -6.43 14.71
C LEU A 197 14.17 -5.93 13.57
N VAL A 198 12.85 -5.99 13.73
CA VAL A 198 11.90 -5.34 12.82
C VAL A 198 12.18 -3.84 12.72
N THR A 199 12.34 -3.16 13.86
CA THR A 199 12.63 -1.72 13.92
C THR A 199 13.98 -1.41 13.26
N ALA A 200 15.03 -2.18 13.55
CA ALA A 200 16.35 -1.99 12.95
C ALA A 200 16.34 -2.16 11.43
N ILE A 201 15.75 -3.24 10.92
CA ILE A 201 15.60 -3.50 9.47
C ILE A 201 14.85 -2.35 8.79
N ARG A 202 13.82 -1.82 9.44
CA ARG A 202 13.02 -0.72 8.88
C ARG A 202 13.69 0.63 8.94
N LEU A 203 14.39 0.95 10.02
CA LEU A 203 15.21 2.16 10.12
C LEU A 203 16.28 2.17 9.03
N ALA A 204 16.92 1.02 8.76
CA ALA A 204 17.86 0.89 7.66
C ALA A 204 17.21 1.06 6.28
N LYS A 205 16.04 0.45 6.05
CA LYS A 205 15.25 0.66 4.81
C LYS A 205 14.79 2.11 4.63
N ALA A 206 14.41 2.78 5.72
CA ALA A 206 13.99 4.19 5.69
C ALA A 206 15.17 5.13 5.41
N ALA A 207 16.36 4.86 5.97
CA ALA A 207 17.57 5.62 5.69
C ALA A 207 17.97 5.58 4.20
N LYS A 208 17.76 4.45 3.52
CA LYS A 208 17.95 4.33 2.06
C LYS A 208 16.98 5.19 1.24
N ASN A 209 15.74 5.32 1.71
CA ASN A 209 14.76 6.20 1.08
C ASN A 209 15.12 7.69 1.25
N ILE A 210 15.79 8.08 2.34
CA ILE A 210 16.26 9.46 2.56
C ILE A 210 17.41 9.82 1.61
N ASN A 211 18.34 8.88 1.34
CA ASN A 211 19.41 9.08 0.36
C ASN A 211 18.92 9.02 -1.10
N SER A 212 17.64 8.70 -1.31
CA SER A 212 16.94 8.73 -2.60
C SER A 212 16.14 10.03 -2.77
N GLY A 213 16.71 11.19 -2.41
CA GLY A 213 16.33 12.50 -2.94
C GLY A 213 14.84 12.90 -2.93
N GLY A 214 14.10 12.68 -1.83
CA GLY A 214 12.77 13.28 -1.66
C GLY A 214 12.27 13.21 -0.21
N PRO A 215 11.58 14.25 0.30
CA PRO A 215 11.02 14.22 1.65
C PRO A 215 10.06 13.04 1.79
N GLY A 216 10.18 12.31 2.90
CA GLY A 216 9.28 11.21 3.23
C GLY A 216 7.85 11.74 3.30
N HIS A 217 7.07 11.48 2.26
CA HIS A 217 5.66 11.86 2.21
C HIS A 217 4.90 11.03 3.25
N THR A 218 4.56 11.63 4.38
CA THR A 218 3.48 11.15 5.25
C THR A 218 2.18 11.29 4.47
N PHE A 219 1.60 10.15 4.07
CA PHE A 219 0.31 10.13 3.38
C PHE A 219 -0.79 10.26 4.43
N HIS A 220 -1.46 11.40 4.47
CA HIS A 220 -2.62 11.62 5.33
C HIS A 220 -3.85 11.03 4.67
N PHE A 221 -4.53 10.11 5.38
CA PHE A 221 -5.83 9.63 4.97
C PHE A 221 -6.88 10.74 5.13
N ILE A 222 -7.71 10.96 4.10
CA ILE A 222 -8.84 11.89 4.18
C ILE A 222 -10.12 11.05 4.27
N ARG A 223 -10.76 11.06 5.45
CA ARG A 223 -12.06 10.41 5.67
C ARG A 223 -13.06 10.99 4.68
N ASN A 224 -14.07 10.20 4.30
CA ASN A 224 -15.05 10.64 3.30
C ASN A 224 -15.71 11.98 3.68
N ASP A 225 -16.02 12.18 4.96
CA ASP A 225 -16.67 13.40 5.47
C ASP A 225 -15.76 14.63 5.47
N ASP A 226 -14.45 14.42 5.46
CA ASP A 226 -13.44 15.47 5.38
C ASP A 226 -13.07 15.80 3.91
N ARG A 227 -13.61 15.05 2.94
CA ARG A 227 -13.38 15.33 1.52
C ARG A 227 -14.21 16.53 1.08
N PRO A 228 -13.67 17.41 0.21
CA PRO A 228 -14.46 18.48 -0.38
C PRO A 228 -15.62 17.90 -1.21
N GLU A 229 -16.69 18.68 -1.35
CA GLU A 229 -17.88 18.27 -2.13
C GLU A 229 -17.58 18.02 -3.61
N LYS A 230 -16.53 18.62 -4.15
CA LYS A 230 -16.11 18.46 -5.54
C LYS A 230 -14.78 17.72 -5.62
N ALA A 231 -14.51 17.15 -6.79
CA ALA A 231 -13.19 16.60 -7.09
C ALA A 231 -12.08 17.64 -6.87
N PHE A 232 -10.95 17.20 -6.33
CA PHE A 232 -9.84 18.05 -5.92
C PHE A 232 -8.50 17.46 -6.35
N THR A 233 -7.46 18.28 -6.47
CA THR A 233 -6.11 17.82 -6.78
C THR A 233 -5.23 17.85 -5.53
N THR A 234 -4.46 16.79 -5.31
CA THR A 234 -3.44 16.75 -4.25
C THR A 234 -2.11 17.30 -4.75
N GLU A 235 -1.17 17.62 -3.84
CA GLU A 235 0.21 18.01 -4.16
C GLU A 235 0.95 17.00 -5.07
N ARG A 236 0.51 15.72 -5.07
CA ARG A 236 1.03 14.67 -5.97
C ARG A 236 0.68 14.87 -7.44
N ALA A 237 -0.30 15.71 -7.76
CA ALA A 237 -0.79 15.90 -9.12
C ALA A 237 0.27 16.62 -9.96
N LYS A 238 0.98 15.86 -10.79
CA LYS A 238 2.02 16.39 -11.69
C LYS A 238 1.48 17.30 -12.80
N ARG A 239 0.18 17.24 -13.08
CA ARG A 239 -0.49 18.04 -14.12
C ARG A 239 -1.87 18.46 -13.63
N ALA A 240 -2.23 19.70 -13.96
CA ALA A 240 -3.58 20.23 -13.73
C ALA A 240 -4.65 19.43 -14.50
N GLY A 241 -5.88 19.47 -13.99
CA GLY A 241 -7.05 18.87 -14.62
C GLY A 241 -7.57 17.61 -13.92
N LYS A 242 -8.82 17.25 -14.24
CA LYS A 242 -9.58 16.18 -13.59
C LYS A 242 -8.98 14.77 -13.76
N SER A 243 -8.08 14.58 -14.72
CA SER A 243 -7.38 13.30 -14.96
C SER A 243 -6.41 12.89 -13.84
N ASN A 244 -5.94 13.85 -13.03
CA ASN A 244 -5.13 13.59 -11.83
C ASN A 244 -5.86 14.01 -10.54
N ALA A 245 -7.16 14.30 -10.64
CA ALA A 245 -7.96 14.68 -9.48
C ALA A 245 -8.37 13.44 -8.68
N CYS A 246 -8.46 13.62 -7.37
CA CYS A 246 -9.12 12.72 -6.46
C CYS A 246 -10.63 13.00 -6.48
N SER A 247 -11.41 11.95 -6.23
CA SER A 247 -12.86 12.07 -6.02
C SER A 247 -13.14 12.95 -4.80
N GLY A 248 -14.17 13.80 -4.89
CA GLY A 248 -14.74 14.45 -3.71
C GLY A 248 -15.48 13.46 -2.80
N GLN A 249 -16.23 14.00 -1.83
CA GLN A 249 -17.08 13.24 -0.92
C GLN A 249 -18.03 12.32 -1.68
N ILE A 250 -18.10 11.06 -1.28
CA ILE A 250 -19.14 10.11 -1.71
C ILE A 250 -20.40 10.39 -0.90
N PHE A 251 -21.51 10.64 -1.57
CA PHE A 251 -22.79 11.05 -0.96
C PHE A 251 -23.70 9.89 -0.60
N VAL A 252 -23.41 8.70 -1.15
CA VAL A 252 -24.20 7.49 -0.92
C VAL A 252 -23.48 6.52 0.01
N THR A 253 -24.24 5.71 0.72
CA THR A 253 -23.72 4.72 1.69
C THR A 253 -23.75 3.28 1.17
N VAL A 254 -24.08 3.07 -0.11
CA VAL A 254 -24.04 1.74 -0.72
C VAL A 254 -22.63 1.14 -0.62
N PRO A 255 -22.52 -0.17 -0.33
CA PRO A 255 -21.24 -0.83 -0.40
C PRO A 255 -20.74 -0.87 -1.86
N PRO A 256 -19.41 -0.90 -2.10
CA PRO A 256 -18.87 -0.82 -3.47
C PRO A 256 -19.32 -1.93 -4.43
N ASP A 257 -19.75 -3.05 -3.88
CA ASP A 257 -20.21 -4.25 -4.55
C ASP A 257 -21.75 -4.35 -4.64
N HIS A 258 -22.48 -3.30 -4.27
CA HIS A 258 -23.94 -3.22 -4.32
C HIS A 258 -24.52 -3.41 -5.73
N PHE A 259 -25.41 -4.39 -5.88
CA PHE A 259 -26.17 -4.65 -7.10
C PHE A 259 -27.50 -3.86 -7.11
N GLY A 260 -27.94 -3.49 -8.31
CA GLY A 260 -29.27 -2.90 -8.51
C GLY A 260 -29.34 -1.39 -8.20
N PRO A 261 -30.56 -0.84 -8.09
CA PRO A 261 -30.78 0.59 -7.85
C PRO A 261 -30.23 1.06 -6.49
N ILE A 262 -29.91 2.34 -6.40
CA ILE A 262 -29.55 3.00 -5.14
C ILE A 262 -30.81 3.66 -4.58
N SER A 263 -31.45 3.00 -3.60
CA SER A 263 -32.66 3.44 -2.90
C SER A 263 -32.39 4.61 -1.95
N SER A 264 -33.47 5.23 -1.46
CA SER A 264 -33.42 6.37 -0.52
C SER A 264 -32.68 6.08 0.78
N GLU A 265 -32.69 4.83 1.25
CA GLU A 265 -31.97 4.39 2.45
C GLU A 265 -30.44 4.54 2.33
N TYR A 266 -29.91 4.57 1.10
CA TYR A 266 -28.50 4.78 0.83
C TYR A 266 -28.13 6.22 0.47
N ASP A 267 -29.10 7.13 0.51
CA ASP A 267 -28.95 8.55 0.22
C ASP A 267 -29.35 9.35 1.46
N PRO A 268 -28.49 9.36 2.50
CA PRO A 268 -28.84 9.91 3.81
C PRO A 268 -29.12 11.43 3.78
N LYS A 269 -28.60 12.15 2.77
CA LYS A 269 -28.76 13.59 2.67
C LYS A 269 -30.06 14.00 1.95
N ARG A 270 -30.40 13.36 0.82
CA ARG A 270 -31.61 13.74 0.05
C ARG A 270 -32.79 12.82 0.33
N ASN A 271 -32.55 11.64 0.92
CA ASN A 271 -33.56 10.61 1.20
C ASN A 271 -34.43 10.30 -0.03
N ARG A 272 -33.82 10.27 -1.22
CA ARG A 272 -34.50 10.06 -2.49
C ARG A 272 -33.99 8.83 -3.22
N GLY A 273 -32.70 8.55 -3.09
CA GLY A 273 -32.01 7.57 -3.92
C GLY A 273 -31.74 8.15 -5.30
N LEU A 274 -31.13 7.34 -6.16
CA LEU A 274 -30.85 7.74 -7.54
C LEU A 274 -32.00 7.34 -8.45
N LEU A 275 -32.53 8.33 -9.17
CA LEU A 275 -33.57 8.12 -10.17
C LEU A 275 -32.96 7.98 -11.58
N VAL A 276 -33.59 7.17 -12.43
CA VAL A 276 -33.24 7.06 -13.85
C VAL A 276 -33.34 8.44 -14.51
N GLY A 277 -32.36 8.81 -15.31
CA GLY A 277 -32.27 10.12 -15.95
C GLY A 277 -31.49 11.17 -15.15
N GLU A 278 -31.12 10.90 -13.88
CA GLU A 278 -30.20 11.77 -13.16
C GLU A 278 -28.87 11.91 -13.89
N SER A 279 -28.34 13.13 -13.90
CA SER A 279 -27.17 13.49 -14.70
C SER A 279 -26.14 14.24 -13.85
N TRP A 280 -24.87 14.03 -14.18
CA TRP A 280 -23.70 14.59 -13.52
C TRP A 280 -22.74 15.20 -14.54
N GLU A 281 -21.92 16.15 -14.10
CA GLU A 281 -20.96 16.85 -14.96
C GLU A 281 -19.97 15.88 -15.60
N ASP A 282 -19.51 14.88 -14.84
CA ASP A 282 -18.51 13.93 -15.29
C ASP A 282 -18.51 12.60 -14.50
N ARG A 283 -17.50 11.76 -14.77
CA ARG A 283 -17.31 10.45 -14.14
C ARG A 283 -16.85 10.50 -12.68
N LEU A 284 -16.28 11.61 -12.21
CA LEU A 284 -15.94 11.78 -10.80
C LEU A 284 -17.19 12.13 -10.00
N GLU A 285 -18.04 13.03 -10.51
CA GLU A 285 -19.31 13.35 -9.84
C GLU A 285 -20.27 12.15 -9.89
N CYS A 286 -20.37 11.44 -11.02
CA CYS A 286 -21.10 10.17 -11.11
C CYS A 286 -20.62 9.13 -10.08
N ARG A 287 -19.31 9.09 -9.79
CA ARG A 287 -18.73 8.25 -8.73
C ARG A 287 -19.21 8.67 -7.35
N GLN A 288 -19.33 9.97 -7.06
CA GLN A 288 -19.76 10.47 -5.76
C GLN A 288 -21.18 10.00 -5.40
N TRP A 289 -22.01 9.74 -6.40
CA TRP A 289 -23.37 9.20 -6.24
C TRP A 289 -23.44 7.66 -6.33
N GLY A 290 -22.31 6.96 -6.47
CA GLY A 290 -22.27 5.49 -6.51
C GLY A 290 -22.89 4.83 -7.76
N ALA A 291 -23.47 5.62 -8.67
CA ALA A 291 -24.03 5.14 -9.94
C ALA A 291 -23.00 4.28 -10.69
N HIS A 292 -21.77 4.80 -10.80
CA HIS A 292 -20.64 4.07 -11.32
C HIS A 292 -19.33 4.49 -10.63
N LEU A 293 -18.80 3.61 -9.79
CA LEU A 293 -17.67 3.92 -8.92
C LEU A 293 -16.35 4.15 -9.66
N PRO A 294 -15.92 3.36 -10.64
CA PRO A 294 -14.69 3.65 -11.37
C PRO A 294 -14.81 5.00 -12.11
N HIS A 295 -13.80 5.87 -12.00
CA HIS A 295 -13.80 7.16 -12.72
C HIS A 295 -13.16 7.06 -14.12
N VAL A 296 -12.46 5.95 -14.43
CA VAL A 296 -11.82 5.69 -15.72
C VAL A 296 -12.35 4.42 -16.38
N ALA A 297 -12.33 3.28 -15.67
CA ALA A 297 -12.71 1.99 -16.25
C ALA A 297 -14.17 1.99 -16.72
N GLY A 298 -14.48 1.27 -17.80
CA GLY A 298 -15.86 1.16 -18.30
C GLY A 298 -16.73 0.25 -17.45
N ILE A 299 -16.15 -0.73 -16.76
CA ILE A 299 -16.86 -1.76 -16.00
C ILE A 299 -16.48 -1.65 -14.52
N ALA A 300 -17.46 -1.66 -13.64
CA ALA A 300 -17.31 -1.85 -12.20
C ALA A 300 -17.68 -3.30 -11.86
N GLY A 301 -16.75 -4.06 -11.27
CA GLY A 301 -17.00 -5.46 -10.95
C GLY A 301 -15.79 -6.25 -10.49
N GLN A 302 -16.07 -7.38 -9.83
CA GLN A 302 -15.09 -8.38 -9.43
C GLN A 302 -15.36 -9.70 -10.15
N SER A 303 -14.31 -10.37 -10.61
CA SER A 303 -14.40 -11.56 -11.49
C SER A 303 -15.11 -12.76 -10.86
N ASP A 304 -15.11 -12.86 -9.55
CA ASP A 304 -15.73 -13.93 -8.76
C ASP A 304 -17.11 -13.55 -8.20
N TYR A 305 -17.49 -12.27 -8.25
CA TYR A 305 -18.71 -11.75 -7.65
C TYR A 305 -19.75 -11.33 -8.68
N GLY A 306 -19.37 -10.47 -9.64
CA GLY A 306 -20.24 -9.87 -10.64
C GLY A 306 -19.88 -8.41 -10.91
N ALA A 307 -20.58 -7.81 -11.85
CA ALA A 307 -20.42 -6.42 -12.28
C ALA A 307 -21.63 -5.60 -11.80
N GLN A 308 -21.36 -4.54 -11.05
CA GLN A 308 -22.39 -3.68 -10.49
C GLN A 308 -22.86 -2.62 -11.48
N SER A 309 -21.96 -2.14 -12.35
CA SER A 309 -22.29 -1.12 -13.33
C SER A 309 -21.33 -1.03 -14.52
N VAL A 310 -21.83 -0.48 -15.62
CA VAL A 310 -21.07 -0.18 -16.84
C VAL A 310 -21.27 1.25 -17.31
N ALA A 311 -20.30 1.77 -18.05
CA ALA A 311 -20.33 3.09 -18.67
C ALA A 311 -20.17 2.98 -20.19
N LEU A 312 -21.15 3.49 -20.93
CA LEU A 312 -21.11 3.72 -22.37
C LEU A 312 -20.48 5.10 -22.63
N SER A 313 -19.32 5.16 -23.27
CA SER A 313 -18.52 6.39 -23.35
C SER A 313 -17.74 6.59 -24.66
N GLY A 314 -18.04 5.88 -25.75
CA GLY A 314 -17.30 6.04 -27.02
C GLY A 314 -15.91 5.44 -27.01
N GLY A 315 -15.65 4.52 -26.07
CA GLY A 315 -14.32 3.99 -25.82
C GLY A 315 -13.94 2.82 -26.71
N TYR A 316 -14.90 2.10 -27.28
CA TYR A 316 -14.71 0.92 -28.11
C TYR A 316 -15.53 1.05 -29.39
N VAL A 317 -14.91 0.77 -30.53
CA VAL A 317 -15.55 0.92 -31.83
C VAL A 317 -16.66 -0.11 -32.04
N ASP A 318 -16.59 -1.24 -31.35
CA ASP A 318 -17.55 -2.34 -31.46
C ASP A 318 -18.80 -2.15 -30.57
N ASP A 319 -18.85 -1.06 -29.78
CA ASP A 319 -20.05 -0.70 -29.01
C ASP A 319 -21.19 -0.24 -29.94
N GLU A 320 -22.40 -0.76 -29.71
CA GLU A 320 -23.64 -0.33 -30.36
C GLU A 320 -24.69 0.00 -29.30
N ASP A 321 -25.37 1.15 -29.39
CA ASP A 321 -26.38 1.56 -28.41
C ASP A 321 -27.74 1.78 -29.09
N HIS A 322 -28.71 0.93 -28.74
CA HIS A 322 -30.07 0.92 -29.26
C HIS A 322 -31.09 1.36 -28.20
N GLY A 323 -30.63 1.99 -27.11
CA GLY A 323 -31.47 2.54 -26.05
C GLY A 323 -31.91 1.47 -25.05
N GLU A 324 -32.92 0.68 -25.40
CA GLU A 324 -33.44 -0.40 -24.54
C GLU A 324 -32.43 -1.54 -24.37
N TRP A 325 -31.60 -1.77 -25.39
CA TRP A 325 -30.51 -2.73 -25.38
C TRP A 325 -29.28 -2.13 -26.06
N PHE A 326 -28.11 -2.73 -25.82
CA PHE A 326 -26.85 -2.30 -26.42
C PHE A 326 -25.88 -3.48 -26.50
N LEU A 327 -24.97 -3.45 -27.46
CA LEU A 327 -23.79 -4.31 -27.51
C LEU A 327 -22.65 -3.60 -26.79
N TYR A 328 -22.03 -4.30 -25.84
CA TYR A 328 -20.98 -3.75 -25.00
C TYR A 328 -19.68 -4.52 -25.19
N THR A 329 -18.60 -3.80 -25.48
CA THR A 329 -17.27 -4.37 -25.66
C THR A 329 -16.58 -4.54 -24.31
N GLY A 330 -15.96 -5.70 -24.12
CA GLY A 330 -15.09 -5.93 -22.97
C GLY A 330 -13.92 -4.93 -22.90
N SER A 331 -13.28 -4.86 -21.74
CA SER A 331 -12.05 -4.10 -21.57
C SER A 331 -10.81 -4.89 -22.02
N GLY A 332 -9.73 -4.16 -22.34
CA GLY A 332 -8.44 -4.75 -22.67
C GLY A 332 -8.23 -4.94 -24.18
N GLY A 333 -7.28 -5.80 -24.52
CA GLY A 333 -6.81 -5.94 -25.90
C GLY A 333 -5.97 -4.75 -26.37
N ARG A 334 -5.42 -3.96 -25.44
CA ARG A 334 -4.75 -2.67 -25.71
C ARG A 334 -3.37 -2.63 -25.09
N ASP A 335 -2.39 -2.12 -25.83
CA ASP A 335 -1.13 -1.73 -25.22
C ASP A 335 -1.30 -0.41 -24.45
N LEU A 336 -1.18 -0.49 -23.12
CA LEU A 336 -1.25 0.62 -22.19
C LEU A 336 0.13 0.98 -21.58
N SER A 337 1.21 0.52 -22.21
CA SER A 337 2.58 0.92 -21.86
C SER A 337 2.74 2.45 -21.84
N GLY A 338 3.72 2.94 -21.06
CA GLY A 338 3.97 4.38 -20.95
C GLY A 338 2.90 5.15 -20.17
N ASN A 339 2.25 4.51 -19.19
CA ASN A 339 1.24 5.13 -18.30
C ASN A 339 -0.02 5.62 -19.04
N LYS A 340 -0.35 5.01 -20.18
CA LYS A 340 -1.59 5.27 -20.91
C LYS A 340 -2.79 4.74 -20.12
N ARG A 341 -3.92 5.43 -20.23
CA ARG A 341 -5.21 5.00 -19.66
C ARG A 341 -6.13 4.39 -20.71
N THR A 342 -5.94 4.79 -21.95
CA THR A 342 -6.69 4.34 -23.12
C THR A 342 -5.73 4.23 -24.31
N ASN A 343 -6.08 3.36 -25.25
CA ASN A 343 -5.46 3.28 -26.56
C ASN A 343 -6.59 3.04 -27.56
N LYS A 344 -6.54 3.67 -28.74
CA LYS A 344 -7.56 3.48 -29.77
C LYS A 344 -7.40 2.13 -30.45
N ASP A 345 -6.15 1.67 -30.56
CA ASP A 345 -5.82 0.49 -31.33
C ASP A 345 -5.90 -0.76 -30.44
N GLN A 346 -6.60 -1.76 -30.93
CA GLN A 346 -6.58 -3.10 -30.37
C GLN A 346 -5.31 -3.80 -30.86
N ALA A 347 -4.46 -4.26 -29.93
CA ALA A 347 -3.16 -4.85 -30.21
C ALA A 347 -3.12 -6.37 -29.99
N PHE A 348 -4.09 -6.93 -29.25
CA PHE A 348 -4.18 -8.35 -28.95
C PHE A 348 -5.60 -8.74 -28.52
N ASP A 349 -5.88 -10.04 -28.49
CA ASP A 349 -7.20 -10.57 -28.13
C ASP A 349 -7.60 -10.20 -26.69
N GLN A 350 -8.87 -9.80 -26.54
CA GLN A 350 -9.48 -9.66 -25.23
C GLN A 350 -9.71 -11.02 -24.58
N LYS A 351 -9.75 -11.05 -23.25
CA LYS A 351 -9.95 -12.27 -22.47
C LYS A 351 -11.12 -12.12 -21.50
N PHE A 352 -11.77 -13.23 -21.18
CA PHE A 352 -12.72 -13.31 -20.07
C PHE A 352 -11.96 -13.44 -18.74
N ASP A 353 -11.29 -12.36 -18.35
CA ASP A 353 -10.69 -12.21 -17.03
C ASP A 353 -11.16 -10.89 -16.38
N LYS A 354 -10.86 -10.71 -15.08
CA LYS A 354 -11.09 -9.46 -14.34
C LYS A 354 -12.51 -8.90 -14.57
N SER A 355 -12.62 -7.66 -15.08
CA SER A 355 -13.90 -6.98 -15.30
C SER A 355 -14.75 -7.61 -16.41
N ASN A 356 -14.13 -8.21 -17.42
CA ASN A 356 -14.87 -8.92 -18.47
C ASN A 356 -15.49 -10.20 -17.91
N GLN A 357 -14.75 -10.90 -17.05
CA GLN A 357 -15.29 -12.03 -16.30
C GLN A 357 -16.40 -11.59 -15.33
N ALA A 358 -16.29 -10.42 -14.70
CA ALA A 358 -17.35 -9.88 -13.83
C ALA A 358 -18.69 -9.68 -14.57
N LEU A 359 -18.63 -9.14 -15.80
CA LEU A 359 -19.82 -9.03 -16.66
C LEU A 359 -20.37 -10.40 -17.05
N ARG A 360 -19.50 -11.33 -17.43
CA ARG A 360 -19.90 -12.71 -17.73
C ARG A 360 -20.59 -13.38 -16.55
N VAL A 361 -20.08 -13.21 -15.33
CA VAL A 361 -20.71 -13.72 -14.10
C VAL A 361 -22.10 -13.12 -13.89
N SER A 362 -22.26 -11.81 -14.13
CA SER A 362 -23.57 -11.15 -13.99
C SER A 362 -24.59 -11.68 -15.00
N CYS A 363 -24.16 -11.90 -16.23
CA CYS A 363 -24.98 -12.54 -17.27
C CYS A 363 -25.40 -13.96 -16.85
N LEU A 364 -24.45 -14.79 -16.42
CA LEU A 364 -24.72 -16.17 -15.99
C LEU A 364 -25.64 -16.26 -14.77
N LYS A 365 -25.57 -15.29 -13.86
CA LYS A 365 -26.34 -15.27 -12.62
C LYS A 365 -27.60 -14.41 -12.67
N GLY A 366 -27.85 -13.70 -13.77
CA GLY A 366 -28.99 -12.78 -13.91
C GLY A 366 -28.91 -11.56 -12.98
N TYR A 367 -27.70 -11.09 -12.65
CA TYR A 367 -27.54 -9.93 -11.77
C TYR A 367 -27.78 -8.61 -12.50
N PRO A 368 -28.44 -7.63 -11.83
CA PRO A 368 -28.69 -6.33 -12.42
C PRO A 368 -27.39 -5.52 -12.53
N VAL A 369 -27.21 -4.85 -13.67
CA VAL A 369 -26.07 -3.98 -13.95
C VAL A 369 -26.59 -2.56 -14.17
N ARG A 370 -26.19 -1.60 -13.34
CA ARG A 370 -26.52 -0.18 -13.60
C ARG A 370 -25.76 0.29 -14.84
N VAL A 371 -26.42 1.05 -15.70
CA VAL A 371 -25.81 1.56 -16.93
C VAL A 371 -25.72 3.08 -16.79
N VAL A 372 -24.56 3.66 -17.12
CA VAL A 372 -24.45 5.11 -17.28
C VAL A 372 -24.02 5.44 -18.70
N ARG A 373 -24.66 6.44 -19.31
CA ARG A 373 -24.34 6.94 -20.65
C ARG A 373 -23.61 8.27 -20.56
N SER A 374 -22.49 8.38 -21.26
CA SER A 374 -21.73 9.63 -21.34
C SER A 374 -21.91 10.31 -22.69
N HIS A 375 -21.94 11.64 -22.67
CA HIS A 375 -21.93 12.48 -23.89
C HIS A 375 -20.72 12.25 -24.82
N LYS A 376 -19.72 11.48 -24.36
CA LYS A 376 -18.56 11.07 -25.15
C LYS A 376 -18.89 9.98 -26.18
N GLU A 377 -19.96 9.22 -25.99
CA GLU A 377 -20.44 8.31 -27.03
C GLU A 377 -21.15 9.11 -28.12
N LYS A 378 -20.39 9.55 -29.13
CA LYS A 378 -20.90 10.42 -30.20
C LYS A 378 -21.75 9.69 -31.24
N ARG A 379 -21.73 8.36 -31.26
CA ARG A 379 -22.47 7.55 -32.24
C ARG A 379 -23.85 7.13 -31.75
N SER A 380 -24.14 7.28 -30.46
CA SER A 380 -25.43 6.96 -29.86
C SER A 380 -26.34 8.19 -29.83
N SER A 381 -27.57 8.04 -30.33
CA SER A 381 -28.65 9.03 -30.16
C SER A 381 -29.21 9.06 -28.73
N TYR A 382 -28.86 8.07 -27.91
CA TYR A 382 -29.32 7.93 -26.52
C TYR A 382 -28.33 8.53 -25.51
N ALA A 383 -27.11 8.87 -25.94
CA ALA A 383 -26.14 9.57 -25.11
C ALA A 383 -26.68 10.96 -24.71
N PRO A 384 -26.44 11.43 -23.47
CA PRO A 384 -26.83 12.78 -23.08
C PRO A 384 -26.02 13.83 -23.86
N GLU A 385 -26.57 15.03 -24.05
CA GLU A 385 -25.85 16.12 -24.73
C GLU A 385 -24.56 16.53 -24.00
N LYS A 386 -24.59 16.47 -22.66
CA LYS A 386 -23.48 16.81 -21.77
C LYS A 386 -23.42 15.84 -20.59
N GLY A 387 -22.23 15.68 -20.03
CA GLY A 387 -22.02 14.95 -18.79
C GLY A 387 -22.21 13.43 -18.89
N VAL A 388 -22.73 12.85 -17.81
CA VAL A 388 -22.99 11.42 -17.63
C VAL A 388 -24.39 11.28 -17.04
N ARG A 389 -25.23 10.40 -17.61
CA ARG A 389 -26.61 10.14 -17.17
C ARG A 389 -26.78 8.68 -16.77
N LEU A 390 -27.50 8.42 -15.67
CA LEU A 390 -27.96 7.07 -15.29
C LEU A 390 -29.08 6.60 -16.22
#